data_AF-A0A4U2EAM4-F1
#
_entry.id   AF-A0A4U2EAM4-F1
#
_cell.length_a   1.000
_cell.length_b   1.000
_cell.length_c   1.000
_cell.angle_alpha   90.00
_cell.angle_beta   90.00
_cell.angle_gamma   90.00
#
_symmetry.space_group_name_H-M   'P 1'
#
loop_
_entity.id
_entity.type
_entity.pdbx_description
1 polymer ?
#
loop_
_entity_poly.entity_id
_entity_poly.type
_entity_poly.pdbx_seq_one_letter_code
_entity_poly.pdbx_strand_id
1 'polypeptide(L)' 'AGLQISNRLNVQSRGLDVAVRNANDGISIAQTAEGAMNETTNILQRMRDLSLQSSNGSNSKSERVAIQEEVTALNDELN' A
#
# COMPACT_ATOMS: atom_id res chain seq x y z
N ALA A 1 4.72 -25.25 44.98
CA ALA A 1 4.68 -23.82 44.62
C ALA A 1 5.64 -23.47 43.47
N GLY A 2 6.95 -23.76 43.55
CA GLY A 2 7.93 -23.38 42.51
C GLY A 2 7.67 -23.96 41.10
N LEU A 3 7.22 -25.22 41.01
CA LEU A 3 6.87 -25.86 39.73
C LEU A 3 5.68 -25.18 39.02
N GLN A 4 4.68 -24.70 39.77
CA GLN A 4 3.53 -23.98 39.19
C GLN A 4 3.94 -22.60 38.66
N ILE A 5 4.84 -21.91 39.37
CA ILE A 5 5.40 -20.63 38.91
C ILE A 5 6.27 -20.85 37.67
N SER A 6 7.11 -21.89 37.67
CA SER A 6 7.95 -22.25 36.52
C SER A 6 7.12 -22.59 35.28
N ASN A 7 6.05 -23.39 35.41
CA ASN A 7 5.13 -23.67 34.32
C ASN A 7 4.44 -22.40 33.80
N ARG A 8 4.01 -21.50 34.71
CA ARG A 8 3.43 -20.20 34.32
C ARG A 8 4.43 -19.34 33.54
N LEU A 9 5.67 -19.23 34.00
CA LEU A 9 6.72 -18.47 33.31
C LEU A 9 7.05 -19.08 31.94
N ASN A 10 7.06 -20.41 31.84
CA ASN A 10 7.31 -21.10 30.57
C ASN A 10 6.19 -20.89 29.56
N VAL A 11 4.92 -20.93 30.00
CA VAL A 11 3.76 -20.60 29.15
C VAL A 11 3.80 -19.13 28.73
N GLN A 12 4.14 -18.22 29.64
CA GLN A 12 4.28 -16.79 29.33
C GLN A 12 5.39 -16.55 28.30
N SER A 13 6.55 -17.19 28.45
CA SER A 13 7.66 -17.10 27.49
C SER A 13 7.20 -17.54 26.09
N ARG A 14 6.54 -18.70 25.99
CA ARG A 14 5.98 -19.18 24.72
C ARG A 14 4.94 -18.23 24.14
N GLY A 15 4.12 -17.61 24.99
CA GLY A 15 3.17 -16.59 24.58
C GLY A 15 3.85 -15.34 24.01
N LEU A 16 4.93 -14.87 24.65
CA LEU A 16 5.74 -13.76 24.16
C LEU A 16 6.41 -14.08 22.82
N ASP A 17 6.92 -15.30 22.62
CA ASP A 17 7.52 -15.72 21.35
C ASP A 17 6.52 -15.69 20.17
N VAL A 18 5.25 -15.98 20.44
CA VAL A 18 4.17 -15.85 19.44
C VAL A 18 3.79 -14.39 19.26
N ALA A 19 3.69 -13.61 20.33
CA ALA A 19 3.38 -12.18 20.25
C ALA A 19 4.43 -11.42 19.40
N VAL A 20 5.72 -11.73 19.55
CA VAL A 20 6.80 -11.17 18.75
C VAL A 20 6.65 -11.54 17.28
N ARG A 21 6.34 -12.81 16.97
CA ARG A 21 6.09 -13.24 15.59
C ARG A 21 4.89 -12.51 14.98
N ASN A 22 3.77 -12.42 15.69
CA ASN A 22 2.59 -11.71 15.22
C ASN A 22 2.89 -10.21 14.99
N ALA A 23 3.71 -9.59 15.83
CA ALA A 23 4.14 -8.21 15.65
C ALA A 23 4.98 -8.04 14.38
N ASN A 24 5.92 -8.96 14.12
CA ASN A 24 6.71 -8.95 12.89
C ASN A 24 5.84 -9.18 11.64
N ASP A 25 4.90 -10.11 11.68
CA ASP A 25 3.96 -10.34 10.58
C ASP A 25 3.11 -9.08 10.32
N GLY A 26 2.63 -8.42 11.39
CA GLY A 26 1.91 -7.15 11.29
C GLY A 26 2.76 -6.03 10.67
N ILE A 27 4.04 -5.94 11.02
CA ILE A 27 4.99 -4.99 10.40
C ILE A 27 5.17 -5.31 8.91
N SER A 28 5.37 -6.58 8.56
CA SER A 28 5.53 -6.97 7.15
C SER A 28 4.30 -6.65 6.32
N ILE A 29 3.09 -6.89 6.83
CA ILE A 29 1.85 -6.50 6.17
C ILE A 29 1.75 -4.98 6.01
N ALA A 30 2.08 -4.23 7.06
CA ALA A 30 2.06 -2.77 7.01
C ALA A 30 3.05 -2.22 5.97
N GLN A 31 4.24 -2.83 5.85
CA GLN A 31 5.24 -2.46 4.83
C GLN A 31 4.76 -2.77 3.40
N THR A 32 4.13 -3.93 3.19
CA THR A 32 3.51 -4.24 1.88
C THR A 32 2.40 -3.26 1.55
N ALA A 33 1.56 -2.90 2.51
CA ALA A 33 0.52 -1.90 2.33
C ALA A 33 1.10 -0.51 2.03
N GLU A 34 2.15 -0.09 2.74
CA GLU A 34 2.85 1.18 2.48
C GLU A 34 3.45 1.21 1.07
N GLY A 35 4.08 0.12 0.62
CA GLY A 35 4.58 -0.01 -0.75
C GLY A 35 3.48 0.14 -1.80
N ALA A 36 2.34 -0.53 -1.60
CA ALA A 36 1.17 -0.40 -2.49
C ALA A 36 0.61 1.03 -2.48
N MET A 37 0.49 1.67 -1.31
CA MET A 37 0.00 3.05 -1.18
C MET A 37 0.94 4.07 -1.84
N ASN A 38 2.25 3.82 -1.81
CA ASN A 38 3.22 4.65 -2.53
C ASN A 38 2.98 4.57 -4.04
N GLU A 39 2.71 3.38 -4.58
CA GLU A 39 2.39 3.22 -6.00
C GLU A 39 1.05 3.86 -6.38
N THR A 40 0.00 3.65 -5.58
CA THR A 40 -1.28 4.38 -5.72
C THR A 40 -1.06 5.90 -5.76
N THR A 41 -0.18 6.41 -4.89
CA THR A 41 0.13 7.84 -4.84
C THR A 41 0.85 8.32 -6.11
N ASN A 42 1.80 7.54 -6.64
CA ASN A 42 2.48 7.83 -7.90
C ASN A 42 1.50 7.88 -9.08
N ILE A 43 0.60 6.89 -9.17
CA ILE A 43 -0.43 6.82 -10.21
C ILE A 43 -1.34 8.07 -10.14
N LEU A 44 -1.81 8.43 -8.94
CA LEU A 44 -2.67 9.61 -8.76
C LEU A 44 -1.95 10.91 -9.12
N GLN A 45 -0.65 11.02 -8.82
CA GLN A 45 0.16 12.17 -9.26
C GLN A 45 0.25 12.22 -10.79
N ARG A 46 0.48 11.08 -11.46
CA ARG A 46 0.51 11.00 -12.93
C ARG A 46 -0.84 11.38 -13.56
N MET A 47 -1.95 10.87 -13.03
CA MET A 47 -3.30 11.25 -13.47
C MET A 47 -3.57 12.74 -13.32
N ARG A 48 -3.06 13.37 -12.25
CA ARG A 48 -3.16 14.82 -12.06
C ARG A 48 -2.39 15.59 -13.14
N ASP A 49 -1.17 15.17 -13.45
CA ASP A 49 -0.37 15.79 -14.50
C ASP A 49 -1.07 15.69 -15.87
N LEU A 50 -1.63 14.52 -16.18
CA LEU A 50 -2.42 14.29 -17.39
C LEU A 50 -3.67 15.19 -17.45
N SER A 51 -4.35 15.39 -16.31
CA SER A 51 -5.50 16.28 -16.22
C SER A 51 -5.13 17.74 -16.49
N LEU A 52 -3.98 18.19 -15.98
CA LEU A 52 -3.42 19.51 -16.27
C LEU A 52 -3.02 19.65 -17.75
N GLN A 53 -2.40 18.62 -18.32
CA GLN A 53 -2.07 18.58 -19.74
C GLN A 53 -3.33 18.66 -20.61
N SER A 54 -4.38 17.89 -20.30
CA SER A 54 -5.66 17.90 -21.04
C SER A 54 -6.36 19.26 -21.00
N SER A 55 -6.19 20.00 -19.89
CA SER A 55 -6.73 21.35 -19.70
C SER A 55 -5.99 22.42 -20.52
N ASN A 56 -4.85 22.09 -21.13
CA ASN A 56 -4.15 23.01 -22.01
C ASN A 56 -4.99 23.26 -23.29
N GLY A 57 -5.32 24.53 -23.54
CA GLY A 57 -6.16 24.94 -24.67
C GLY A 57 -5.54 24.63 -26.05
N SER A 58 -4.21 24.54 -26.12
CA SER A 58 -3.47 24.29 -27.37
C SER A 58 -3.47 22.82 -27.81
N ASN A 59 -3.88 21.89 -26.94
CA ASN A 59 -3.92 20.47 -27.30
C ASN A 59 -5.02 20.20 -28.33
N SER A 60 -4.66 19.47 -29.38
CA SER A 60 -5.57 18.92 -30.37
C SER A 60 -6.53 17.90 -29.74
N LYS A 61 -7.60 17.58 -30.47
CA LYS A 61 -8.56 16.55 -30.04
C LYS A 61 -7.92 15.17 -29.93
N SER A 62 -7.00 14.82 -30.83
CA SER A 62 -6.26 13.56 -30.79
C SER A 62 -5.36 13.44 -29.56
N GLU A 63 -4.70 14.53 -29.16
CA GLU A 63 -3.88 14.54 -27.93
C GLU A 63 -4.75 14.36 -26.68
N ARG A 64 -5.93 14.99 -26.63
CA ARG A 64 -6.87 14.78 -25.51
C ARG A 64 -7.41 13.34 -25.45
N VAL A 65 -7.60 12.68 -26.60
CA VAL A 65 -7.99 11.26 -26.64
C VAL A 65 -6.87 10.37 -26.10
N ALA A 66 -5.63 10.56 -26.54
CA ALA A 66 -4.49 9.80 -26.04
C ALA A 66 -4.28 9.99 -24.51
N ILE A 67 -4.44 11.22 -24.01
CA ILE A 67 -4.40 11.49 -22.57
C ILE A 67 -5.51 10.72 -21.83
N GLN A 68 -6.72 10.69 -22.39
CA GLN A 68 -7.84 9.96 -21.78
C GLN A 68 -7.61 8.44 -21.78
N GLU A 69 -6.97 7.89 -22.81
CA GLU A 69 -6.56 6.49 -22.85
C GLU A 69 -5.57 6.17 -21.73
N GLU A 70 -4.56 7.03 -21.52
CA GLU A 70 -3.58 6.86 -20.42
C GLU A 70 -4.26 6.96 -19.05
N VAL A 71 -5.14 7.93 -18.83
CA VAL A 71 -5.92 8.06 -17.58
C VAL A 71 -6.80 6.83 -17.34
N THR A 72 -7.36 6.24 -18.38
CA THR A 72 -8.20 5.03 -18.25
C THR A 72 -7.37 3.83 -17.83
N ALA A 73 -6.21 3.61 -18.47
CA ALA A 73 -5.29 2.54 -18.08
C ALA A 73 -4.79 2.69 -16.63
N LEU A 74 -4.48 3.91 -16.21
CA LEU A 74 -4.09 4.20 -14.82
C LEU A 74 -5.26 3.99 -13.83
N ASN A 75 -6.50 4.19 -14.24
CA ASN A 75 -7.67 3.88 -13.41
C ASN A 75 -7.82 2.36 -13.25
N ASP A 76 -7.63 1.61 -14.32
CA ASP A 76 -7.65 0.15 -14.29
C ASP A 76 -6.52 -0.40 -13.40
N GLU A 77 -5.34 0.22 -13.40
CA GLU A 77 -4.22 -0.17 -12.53
C GLU A 77 -4.44 0.12 -11.04
N LEU A 78 -5.36 1.04 -10.69
CA LEU A 78 -5.74 1.32 -9.30
C LEU A 78 -6.74 0.32 -8.71
N ASN A 79 -7.47 -0.43 -9.54
CA ASN A 79 -8.54 -1.34 -9.14
C ASN A 79 -8.05 -2.79 -8.99
#